data_AF-A0A4R6K6W9-F1
#
_entry.id   AF-A0A4R6K6W9-F1
#
_cell.length_a   1.000
_cell.length_b   1.000
_cell.length_c   1.000
_cell.angle_alpha   90.00
_cell.angle_beta   90.00
_cell.angle_gamma   90.00
#
_symmetry.space_group_name_H-M   'P 1'
#
loop_
_entity.id
_entity.type
_entity.pdbx_description
1 polymer ?
#
loop_
_entity_poly.entity_id
_entity_poly.type
_entity_poly.pdbx_seq_one_letter_code
_entity_poly.pdbx_strand_id
1 'polypeptide(L)'
;MNNLDLAVPVLSRGKHRNPRKGACFMEFASYLAGEPWSDHPGCTHPLLAGVARDVNDCTTDAGRARLAPLIPSVIGLTPDDPHLVPRVTAKCIQHALPVVSQERQYILAVALLVGERELAKLDGRPLGSLQPESQAVLDAVPQASKWARSFTARPHRVPPDFSKRTAPRAVSCAVEGISQACVPDPDERLHQLLTDAIEECKAWMPEPTFRPTLAEAPATDASARFGESQVRVHG
;
A
#
# COMPACT_ATOMS: atom_id res chain seq x y z
N MET A 1 -18.25 1.61 -30.74
CA MET A 1 -18.94 1.28 -29.47
C MET A 1 -18.87 -0.22 -29.33
N ASN A 2 -17.89 -0.73 -28.59
CA ASN A 2 -17.76 -2.18 -28.39
C ASN A 2 -18.40 -2.51 -27.04
N ASN A 3 -19.40 -3.39 -27.09
CA ASN A 3 -20.02 -4.03 -25.94
C ASN A 3 -18.94 -4.49 -24.95
N LEU A 4 -18.82 -3.76 -23.85
CA LEU A 4 -18.27 -4.30 -22.62
C LEU A 4 -19.29 -5.34 -22.16
N ASP A 5 -19.06 -6.60 -22.51
CA ASP A 5 -19.51 -7.72 -21.69
C ASP A 5 -18.94 -7.44 -20.29
N LEU A 6 -19.71 -6.74 -19.45
CA LEU A 6 -19.39 -6.37 -18.07
C LEU A 6 -19.40 -7.64 -17.20
N ALA A 7 -18.50 -8.57 -17.50
CA ALA A 7 -18.16 -9.64 -16.60
C ALA A 7 -17.30 -9.04 -15.49
N VAL A 8 -17.93 -8.77 -14.34
CA VAL A 8 -17.21 -8.43 -13.12
C VAL A 8 -16.32 -9.62 -12.77
N PRO A 9 -14.98 -9.47 -12.74
CA PRO A 9 -14.09 -10.59 -12.47
C PRO A 9 -14.35 -11.18 -11.09
N VAL A 10 -14.39 -12.51 -11.01
CA VAL A 10 -14.41 -13.22 -9.73
C VAL A 10 -12.99 -13.29 -9.19
N LEU A 11 -12.80 -12.96 -7.91
CA LEU A 11 -11.49 -13.08 -7.28
C LEU A 11 -11.07 -14.55 -7.17
N SER A 12 -9.83 -14.83 -7.54
CA SER A 12 -9.19 -16.14 -7.44
C SER A 12 -7.70 -16.01 -7.12
N ARG A 13 -7.09 -17.11 -6.71
CA ARG A 13 -5.66 -17.15 -6.35
C ARG A 13 -4.76 -17.07 -7.58
N GLY A 14 -3.65 -16.37 -7.44
CA GLY A 14 -2.57 -16.33 -8.44
C GLY A 14 -2.84 -15.36 -9.59
N LYS A 15 -1.98 -15.44 -10.61
CA LYS A 15 -2.00 -14.53 -11.76
C LYS A 15 -2.88 -15.06 -12.89
N HIS A 16 -3.63 -14.17 -13.53
CA HIS A 16 -4.55 -14.47 -14.61
C HIS A 16 -4.18 -13.73 -15.90
N ARG A 17 -4.50 -14.34 -17.04
CA ARG A 17 -4.18 -13.76 -18.35
C ARG A 17 -5.18 -12.69 -18.80
N ASN A 18 -6.41 -12.71 -18.28
CA ASN A 18 -7.48 -11.78 -18.66
C ASN A 18 -8.68 -11.88 -17.68
N PRO A 19 -9.56 -10.86 -17.64
CA PRO A 19 -10.74 -10.79 -16.77
C PRO A 19 -11.68 -12.02 -16.80
N ARG A 20 -11.78 -12.70 -17.96
CA ARG A 20 -12.69 -13.85 -18.13
C ARG A 20 -12.19 -15.11 -17.42
N LYS A 21 -10.94 -15.13 -16.96
CA LYS A 21 -10.32 -16.26 -16.24
C LYS A 21 -10.29 -16.05 -14.73
N GLY A 22 -10.96 -15.01 -14.22
CA GLY A 22 -10.82 -14.54 -12.85
C GLY A 22 -9.81 -13.41 -12.74
N ALA A 23 -9.60 -12.95 -11.52
CA ALA A 23 -8.64 -11.90 -11.20
C ALA A 23 -8.03 -12.14 -9.81
N CYS A 24 -6.77 -11.77 -9.61
CA CYS A 24 -6.32 -11.43 -8.27
C CYS A 24 -6.82 -10.04 -7.89
N PHE A 25 -6.66 -9.67 -6.62
CA PHE A 25 -7.03 -8.34 -6.12
C PHE A 25 -6.44 -7.20 -6.96
N MET A 26 -5.14 -7.27 -7.27
CA MET A 26 -4.44 -6.18 -7.97
C MET A 26 -4.72 -6.15 -9.49
N GLU A 27 -5.01 -7.30 -10.11
CA GLU A 27 -5.48 -7.32 -11.49
C GLU A 27 -6.81 -6.61 -11.63
N PHE A 28 -7.74 -6.86 -10.69
CA PHE A 28 -9.02 -6.16 -10.68
C PHE A 28 -8.85 -4.67 -10.35
N ALA A 29 -7.95 -4.31 -9.41
CA ALA A 29 -7.60 -2.91 -9.16
C ALA A 29 -7.07 -2.21 -10.43
N SER A 30 -6.15 -2.85 -11.17
CA SER A 30 -5.59 -2.32 -12.43
C SER A 30 -6.68 -2.06 -13.47
N TYR A 31 -7.63 -3.01 -13.59
CA TYR A 31 -8.75 -2.91 -14.51
C TYR A 31 -9.68 -1.75 -14.15
N LEU A 32 -10.02 -1.59 -12.88
CA LEU A 32 -10.86 -0.48 -12.39
C LEU A 32 -10.16 0.87 -12.51
N ALA A 33 -8.83 0.91 -12.37
CA ALA A 33 -8.02 2.10 -12.57
C ALA A 33 -7.87 2.51 -14.05
N GLY A 34 -8.33 1.67 -15.00
CA GLY A 34 -8.13 1.89 -16.43
C GLY A 34 -6.70 1.61 -16.90
N GLU A 35 -5.90 0.93 -16.09
CA GLU A 35 -4.53 0.53 -16.42
C GLU A 35 -4.50 -0.78 -17.25
N PRO A 36 -3.36 -1.11 -17.90
CA PRO A 36 -3.17 -2.43 -18.49
C PRO A 36 -3.33 -3.54 -17.43
N TRP A 37 -4.00 -4.64 -17.81
CA TRP A 37 -4.22 -5.80 -16.94
C TRP A 37 -2.91 -6.31 -16.34
N SER A 38 -2.73 -6.11 -15.04
CA SER A 38 -1.48 -6.43 -14.33
C SER A 38 -1.75 -6.68 -12.85
N ASP A 39 -1.08 -7.68 -12.29
CA ASP A 39 -0.99 -7.89 -10.84
C ASP A 39 0.04 -6.95 -10.17
N HIS A 40 0.76 -6.15 -10.96
CA HIS A 40 1.69 -5.11 -10.52
C HIS A 40 1.30 -3.77 -11.15
N PRO A 41 0.16 -3.17 -10.77
CA PRO A 41 -0.29 -1.90 -11.34
C PRO A 41 0.55 -0.72 -10.85
N GLY A 42 0.49 0.38 -11.60
CA GLY A 42 1.06 1.67 -11.23
C GLY A 42 0.17 2.46 -10.27
N CYS A 43 -1.13 2.15 -10.21
CA CYS A 43 -2.11 2.88 -9.41
C CYS A 43 -2.03 2.64 -7.90
N THR A 44 -1.11 1.80 -7.42
CA THR A 44 -1.01 1.42 -6.01
C THR A 44 0.46 1.28 -5.61
N HIS A 45 0.82 1.74 -4.41
CA HIS A 45 2.19 1.63 -3.91
C HIS A 45 2.69 0.17 -3.95
N PRO A 46 3.92 -0.11 -4.44
CA PRO A 46 4.38 -1.48 -4.72
C PRO A 46 4.34 -2.42 -3.51
N LEU A 47 4.63 -1.92 -2.30
CA LEU A 47 4.54 -2.74 -1.09
C LEU A 47 3.10 -3.12 -0.77
N LEU A 48 2.15 -2.19 -0.88
CA LEU A 48 0.73 -2.45 -0.63
C LEU A 48 0.15 -3.40 -1.69
N ALA A 49 0.56 -3.24 -2.96
CA ALA A 49 0.22 -4.19 -4.02
C ALA A 49 0.78 -5.60 -3.74
N GLY A 50 1.93 -5.70 -3.06
CA GLY A 50 2.45 -6.96 -2.51
C GLY A 50 1.55 -7.54 -1.43
N VAL A 51 1.22 -6.75 -0.39
CA VAL A 51 0.31 -7.15 0.70
C VAL A 51 -1.01 -7.67 0.14
N ALA A 52 -1.65 -6.92 -0.77
CA ALA A 52 -2.95 -7.27 -1.33
C ALA A 52 -2.93 -8.56 -2.14
N ARG A 53 -1.85 -8.83 -2.89
CA ARG A 53 -1.67 -10.10 -3.60
C ARG A 53 -1.47 -11.26 -2.64
N ASP A 54 -0.60 -11.12 -1.65
CA ASP A 54 -0.32 -12.18 -0.68
C ASP A 54 -1.60 -12.49 0.12
N VAL A 55 -2.33 -11.47 0.55
CA VAL A 55 -3.61 -11.61 1.26
C VAL A 55 -4.64 -12.29 0.38
N ASN A 56 -4.80 -11.87 -0.87
CA ASN A 56 -5.64 -12.56 -1.84
C ASN A 56 -5.25 -14.04 -1.90
N ASP A 57 -4.00 -14.35 -2.17
CA ASP A 57 -3.55 -15.72 -2.41
C ASP A 57 -3.63 -16.63 -1.18
N CYS A 58 -3.52 -16.06 0.03
CA CYS A 58 -3.60 -16.76 1.29
C CYS A 58 -5.02 -16.86 1.89
N THR A 59 -5.96 -16.02 1.44
CA THR A 59 -7.36 -16.08 1.90
C THR A 59 -8.07 -17.28 1.28
N THR A 60 -8.91 -18.00 2.04
CA THR A 60 -9.69 -19.12 1.49
C THR A 60 -10.66 -18.66 0.39
N ASP A 61 -11.10 -19.57 -0.47
CA ASP A 61 -12.09 -19.25 -1.51
C ASP A 61 -13.40 -18.69 -0.93
N ALA A 62 -13.81 -19.17 0.25
CA ALA A 62 -15.00 -18.67 0.94
C ALA A 62 -14.80 -17.24 1.50
N GLY A 63 -13.61 -16.94 2.04
CA GLY A 63 -13.27 -15.63 2.60
C GLY A 63 -13.02 -14.56 1.53
N ARG A 64 -12.51 -14.97 0.36
CA ARG A 64 -12.00 -14.07 -0.70
C ARG A 64 -13.03 -13.07 -1.22
N ALA A 65 -14.31 -13.43 -1.22
CA ALA A 65 -15.38 -12.52 -1.63
C ALA A 65 -15.44 -11.25 -0.77
N ARG A 66 -15.01 -11.31 0.51
CA ARG A 66 -14.94 -10.15 1.41
C ARG A 66 -13.85 -9.15 1.04
N LEU A 67 -12.87 -9.55 0.23
CA LEU A 67 -11.80 -8.64 -0.23
C LEU A 67 -12.27 -7.71 -1.36
N ALA A 68 -13.28 -8.12 -2.15
CA ALA A 68 -13.72 -7.35 -3.32
C ALA A 68 -14.15 -5.90 -3.00
N PRO A 69 -14.89 -5.63 -1.91
CA PRO A 69 -15.21 -4.26 -1.49
C PRO A 69 -14.00 -3.37 -1.17
N LEU A 70 -12.84 -3.95 -0.84
CA LEU A 70 -11.62 -3.18 -0.55
C LEU A 70 -10.89 -2.73 -1.81
N ILE A 71 -11.14 -3.33 -2.98
CA ILE A 71 -10.38 -3.07 -4.22
C ILE A 71 -10.39 -1.59 -4.62
N PRO A 72 -11.52 -0.86 -4.62
CA PRO A 72 -11.50 0.56 -4.99
C PRO A 72 -10.63 1.43 -4.08
N SER A 73 -10.40 1.00 -2.83
CA SER A 73 -9.70 1.81 -1.82
C SER A 73 -8.17 1.85 -1.99
N VAL A 74 -7.60 1.01 -2.87
CA VAL A 74 -6.16 1.02 -3.18
C VAL A 74 -5.82 1.81 -4.45
N ILE A 75 -6.83 2.23 -5.22
CA ILE A 75 -6.63 2.91 -6.49
C ILE A 75 -6.20 4.35 -6.25
N GLY A 76 -5.11 4.76 -6.88
CA GLY A 76 -4.47 6.06 -6.66
C GLY A 76 -3.67 6.15 -5.35
N LEU A 77 -3.54 5.04 -4.62
CA LEU A 77 -2.90 5.01 -3.31
C LEU A 77 -1.39 4.80 -3.47
N THR A 78 -0.68 5.85 -3.88
CA THR A 78 0.76 5.84 -4.19
C THR A 78 1.54 6.88 -3.36
N PRO A 79 1.58 6.79 -2.02
CA PRO A 79 2.42 7.68 -1.24
C PRO A 79 3.90 7.45 -1.52
N ASP A 80 4.69 8.53 -1.51
CA ASP A 80 6.13 8.53 -1.76
C ASP A 80 6.97 8.84 -0.51
N ASP A 81 6.32 9.02 0.65
CA ASP A 81 6.99 9.30 1.91
C ASP A 81 7.81 8.09 2.42
N PRO A 82 9.08 8.27 2.81
CA PRO A 82 9.97 7.20 3.27
C PRO A 82 9.50 6.46 4.54
N HIS A 83 8.63 7.06 5.37
CA HIS A 83 8.07 6.41 6.56
C HIS A 83 7.07 5.30 6.22
N LEU A 84 6.47 5.35 5.02
CA LEU A 84 5.40 4.46 4.62
C LEU A 84 5.81 2.98 4.72
N VAL A 85 6.97 2.63 4.15
CA VAL A 85 7.40 1.24 4.05
C VAL A 85 7.62 0.61 5.42
N PRO A 86 8.38 1.21 6.36
CA PRO A 86 8.45 0.72 7.73
C PRO A 86 7.11 0.65 8.45
N ARG A 87 6.20 1.62 8.25
CA ARG A 87 4.89 1.64 8.92
C ARG A 87 3.95 0.55 8.45
N VAL A 88 3.79 0.39 7.13
CA VAL A 88 3.00 -0.71 6.55
C VAL A 88 3.58 -2.05 6.96
N THR A 89 4.91 -2.19 6.97
CA THR A 89 5.58 -3.41 7.44
C THR A 89 5.27 -3.67 8.92
N ALA A 90 5.35 -2.65 9.78
CA ALA A 90 5.02 -2.77 11.20
C ALA A 90 3.56 -3.20 11.41
N LYS A 91 2.60 -2.60 10.70
CA LYS A 91 1.18 -3.01 10.73
C LYS A 91 1.01 -4.48 10.37
N CYS A 92 1.61 -4.94 9.27
CA CYS A 92 1.55 -6.35 8.88
C CYS A 92 2.13 -7.29 9.96
N ILE A 93 3.25 -6.90 10.56
CA ILE A 93 3.88 -7.68 11.63
C ILE A 93 3.03 -7.67 12.90
N GLN A 94 2.42 -6.55 13.27
CA GLN A 94 1.59 -6.42 14.47
C GLN A 94 0.40 -7.41 14.45
N HIS A 95 -0.21 -7.61 13.27
CA HIS A 95 -1.27 -8.61 13.06
C HIS A 95 -0.79 -10.06 13.15
N ALA A 96 0.43 -10.33 12.65
CA ALA A 96 0.95 -11.69 12.51
C ALA A 96 1.72 -12.18 13.73
N LEU A 97 2.57 -11.35 14.32
CA LEU A 97 3.59 -11.76 15.29
C LEU A 97 3.05 -12.58 16.47
N PRO A 98 1.88 -12.27 17.07
CA PRO A 98 1.35 -13.06 18.18
C PRO A 98 0.87 -14.47 17.79
N VAL A 99 0.54 -14.71 16.52
CA VAL A 99 -0.18 -15.92 16.08
C VAL A 99 0.66 -16.84 15.20
N VAL A 100 1.74 -16.35 14.59
CA VAL A 100 2.61 -17.16 13.74
C VAL A 100 3.43 -18.16 14.54
N SER A 101 3.98 -19.17 13.86
CA SER A 101 4.90 -20.14 14.45
C SER A 101 6.12 -19.45 15.09
N GLN A 102 6.67 -20.05 16.14
CA GLN A 102 7.81 -19.50 16.87
C GLN A 102 9.01 -19.17 15.96
N GLU A 103 9.27 -19.99 14.94
CA GLU A 103 10.31 -19.73 13.94
C GLU A 103 10.06 -18.41 13.19
N ARG A 104 8.82 -18.20 12.72
CA ARG A 104 8.43 -16.95 12.05
C ARG A 104 8.45 -15.76 13.01
N GLN A 105 8.13 -15.96 14.30
CA GLN A 105 8.23 -14.90 15.31
C GLN A 105 9.65 -14.31 15.40
N TYR A 106 10.70 -15.14 15.34
CA TYR A 106 12.09 -14.65 15.34
C TYR A 106 12.38 -13.76 14.12
N ILE A 107 11.93 -14.17 12.94
CA ILE A 107 12.12 -13.42 11.68
C ILE A 107 11.39 -12.08 11.74
N LEU A 108 10.11 -12.10 12.11
CA LEU A 108 9.27 -10.92 12.14
C LEU A 108 9.66 -9.95 13.26
N ALA A 109 10.08 -10.43 14.43
CA ALA A 109 10.58 -9.59 15.51
C ALA A 109 11.86 -8.82 15.10
N VAL A 110 12.77 -9.46 14.35
CA VAL A 110 13.95 -8.77 13.79
C VAL A 110 13.52 -7.73 12.76
N ALA A 111 12.64 -8.08 11.84
CA ALA A 111 12.15 -7.14 10.83
C ALA A 111 11.48 -5.91 11.46
N LEU A 112 10.67 -6.11 12.52
CA LEU A 112 10.03 -5.03 13.26
C LEU A 112 11.05 -4.10 13.93
N LEU A 113 12.04 -4.64 14.63
CA LEU A 113 13.09 -3.84 15.27
C LEU A 113 13.92 -3.04 14.25
N VAL A 114 14.20 -3.63 13.09
CA VAL A 114 14.91 -2.92 12.01
C VAL A 114 14.03 -1.81 11.43
N GLY A 115 12.74 -2.07 11.18
CA GLY A 115 11.80 -1.06 10.69
C GLY A 115 11.61 0.10 11.66
N GLU A 116 11.46 -0.18 12.96
CA GLU A 116 11.38 0.83 14.01
C GLU A 116 12.65 1.69 14.09
N ARG A 117 13.82 1.08 13.88
CA ARG A 117 15.08 1.83 13.79
C ARG A 117 15.12 2.76 12.58
N GLU A 118 14.58 2.35 11.43
CA GLU A 118 14.44 3.23 10.27
C GLU A 118 13.49 4.39 10.57
N LEU A 119 12.33 4.13 11.20
CA LEU A 119 11.41 5.19 11.63
C LEU A 119 12.07 6.15 12.61
N ALA A 120 12.78 5.63 13.61
CA ALA A 120 13.50 6.47 14.56
C ALA A 120 14.53 7.37 13.88
N LYS A 121 15.24 6.88 12.85
CA LYS A 121 16.16 7.72 12.07
C LYS A 121 15.43 8.84 11.32
N LEU A 122 14.34 8.50 10.63
CA LEU A 122 13.56 9.47 9.85
C LEU A 122 12.95 10.54 10.76
N ASP A 123 12.46 10.14 11.94
CA ASP A 123 11.88 11.04 12.94
C ASP A 123 12.93 11.80 13.78
N GLY A 124 14.23 11.54 13.62
CA GLY A 124 15.28 12.11 14.48
C GLY A 124 15.22 11.66 15.94
N ARG A 125 14.59 10.51 16.23
CA ARG A 125 14.45 9.92 17.57
C ARG A 125 15.62 8.98 17.90
N PRO A 126 15.83 8.63 19.20
CA PRO A 126 16.82 7.63 19.58
C PRO A 126 16.60 6.29 18.84
N LEU A 127 17.66 5.69 18.31
CA LEU A 127 17.58 4.49 17.45
C LEU A 127 16.97 3.23 18.10
N GLY A 128 16.90 3.21 19.43
CA GLY A 128 16.24 2.13 20.19
C GLY A 128 14.80 2.44 20.60
N SER A 129 14.26 3.60 20.21
CA SER A 129 12.88 3.96 20.49
C SER A 129 11.93 3.17 19.60
N LEU A 130 10.82 2.72 20.19
CA LEU A 130 9.80 1.92 19.53
C LEU A 130 8.46 2.64 19.65
N GLN A 131 7.62 2.53 18.63
CA GLN A 131 6.21 2.91 18.75
C GLN A 131 5.49 2.02 19.78
N PRO A 132 4.48 2.54 20.50
CA PRO A 132 3.75 1.80 21.52
C PRO A 132 3.18 0.46 21.04
N GLU A 133 2.62 0.42 19.83
CA GLU A 133 2.03 -0.77 19.22
C GLU A 133 3.10 -1.83 18.92
N SER A 134 4.25 -1.40 18.42
CA SER A 134 5.41 -2.27 18.16
C SER A 134 6.01 -2.81 19.46
N GLN A 135 6.05 -2.00 20.53
CA GLN A 135 6.47 -2.45 21.84
C GLN A 135 5.48 -3.49 22.41
N ALA A 136 4.17 -3.22 22.35
CA ALA A 136 3.15 -4.11 22.87
C ALA A 136 3.17 -5.50 22.19
N VAL A 137 3.34 -5.55 20.86
CA VAL A 137 3.39 -6.84 20.15
C VAL A 137 4.69 -7.61 20.46
N LEU A 138 5.82 -6.91 20.65
CA LEU A 138 7.07 -7.54 21.09
C LEU A 138 6.94 -8.10 22.52
N ASP A 139 6.22 -7.42 23.41
CA ASP A 139 6.00 -7.89 24.77
C ASP A 139 5.14 -9.17 24.82
N ALA A 140 4.27 -9.37 23.83
CA ALA A 140 3.50 -10.61 23.68
C ALA A 140 4.35 -11.83 23.25
N VAL A 141 5.55 -11.62 22.71
CA VAL A 141 6.46 -12.70 22.24
C VAL A 141 7.86 -12.60 22.88
N PRO A 142 7.98 -12.68 24.21
CA PRO A 142 9.19 -12.28 24.94
C PRO A 142 10.46 -13.05 24.53
N GLN A 143 10.33 -14.33 24.16
CA GLN A 143 11.47 -15.13 23.69
C GLN A 143 12.00 -14.61 22.35
N ALA A 144 11.10 -14.39 21.38
CA ALA A 144 11.45 -13.85 20.08
C ALA A 144 12.02 -12.43 20.19
N SER A 145 11.41 -11.59 21.04
CA SER A 145 11.86 -10.22 21.30
C SER A 145 13.24 -10.16 21.91
N LYS A 146 13.53 -10.98 22.94
CA LYS A 146 14.87 -11.06 23.55
C LYS A 146 15.91 -11.51 22.53
N TRP A 147 15.59 -12.52 21.74
CA TRP A 147 16.49 -13.02 20.69
C TRP A 147 16.73 -11.96 19.62
N ALA A 148 15.68 -11.31 19.11
CA ALA A 148 15.75 -10.30 18.06
C ALA A 148 16.57 -9.07 18.51
N ARG A 149 16.40 -8.60 19.75
CA ARG A 149 17.25 -7.54 20.34
C ARG A 149 18.72 -7.95 20.39
N SER A 150 19.01 -9.19 20.79
CA SER A 150 20.38 -9.73 20.83
C SER A 150 20.98 -9.86 19.43
N PHE A 151 20.17 -10.28 18.46
CA PHE A 151 20.57 -10.45 17.06
C PHE A 151 20.88 -9.10 16.39
N THR A 152 20.04 -8.09 16.63
CA THR A 152 20.16 -6.75 16.04
C THR A 152 21.23 -5.87 16.72
N ALA A 153 21.58 -6.15 17.98
CA ALA A 153 22.68 -5.47 18.68
C ALA A 153 24.08 -5.84 18.14
N ARG A 154 24.21 -7.00 17.47
CA ARG A 154 25.49 -7.41 16.88
C ARG A 154 25.80 -6.54 15.66
N PRO A 155 27.05 -6.08 15.51
CA PRO A 155 27.46 -5.35 14.31
C PRO A 155 27.41 -6.31 13.11
N HIS A 156 26.44 -6.07 12.22
CA HIS A 156 26.37 -6.75 10.93
C HIS A 156 27.10 -5.94 9.88
N ARG A 157 27.59 -6.62 8.82
CA ARG A 157 27.98 -5.92 7.57
C ARG A 157 26.79 -5.12 7.05
N VAL A 158 27.07 -4.14 6.17
CA VAL A 158 26.09 -3.24 5.55
C VAL A 158 24.73 -3.93 5.43
N PRO A 159 23.74 -3.56 6.27
CA PRO A 159 22.47 -4.26 6.30
C PRO A 159 21.78 -4.13 4.94
N PRO A 160 21.00 -5.14 4.52
CA PRO A 160 20.25 -5.06 3.27
C PRO A 160 19.30 -3.86 3.30
N ASP A 161 19.06 -3.26 2.13
CA ASP A 161 18.07 -2.20 1.95
C ASP A 161 16.72 -2.67 2.51
N PHE A 162 16.27 -2.00 3.58
CA PHE A 162 15.08 -2.40 4.31
C PHE A 162 13.86 -2.37 3.38
N SER A 163 13.68 -1.28 2.65
CA SER A 163 12.50 -1.08 1.81
C SER A 163 12.44 -2.03 0.62
N LYS A 164 13.59 -2.32 0.00
CA LYS A 164 13.63 -3.17 -1.21
C LYS A 164 13.74 -4.66 -0.92
N ARG A 165 14.25 -5.07 0.25
CA ARG A 165 14.54 -6.49 0.52
C ARG A 165 13.88 -7.01 1.79
N THR A 166 13.98 -6.28 2.89
CA THR A 166 13.50 -6.75 4.19
C THR A 166 11.99 -6.65 4.31
N ALA A 167 11.42 -5.48 4.00
CA ALA A 167 9.99 -5.21 4.11
C ALA A 167 9.13 -6.16 3.26
N PRO A 168 9.38 -6.36 1.94
CA PRO A 168 8.57 -7.29 1.13
C PRO A 168 8.58 -8.71 1.69
N ARG A 169 9.75 -9.21 2.11
CA ARG A 169 9.88 -10.57 2.69
C ARG A 169 9.18 -10.70 4.04
N ALA A 170 9.28 -9.67 4.88
CA ALA A 170 8.64 -9.65 6.19
C ALA A 170 7.11 -9.64 6.05
N VAL A 171 6.57 -8.84 5.12
CA VAL A 171 5.15 -8.81 4.80
C VAL A 171 4.65 -10.16 4.29
N SER A 172 5.32 -10.77 3.31
CA SER A 172 4.93 -12.10 2.82
C SER A 172 5.01 -13.16 3.92
N CYS A 173 6.06 -13.13 4.75
CA CYS A 173 6.20 -14.03 5.89
C CYS A 173 5.07 -13.85 6.92
N ALA A 174 4.64 -12.61 7.17
CA ALA A 174 3.54 -12.29 8.07
C ALA A 174 2.20 -12.83 7.53
N VAL A 175 1.89 -12.57 6.25
CA VAL A 175 0.65 -13.01 5.60
C VAL A 175 0.56 -14.53 5.51
N GLU A 176 1.62 -15.19 5.01
CA GLU A 176 1.69 -16.66 4.99
C GLU A 176 1.63 -17.27 6.40
N GLY A 177 2.24 -16.59 7.38
CA GLY A 177 2.23 -17.04 8.75
C GLY A 177 0.83 -17.02 9.35
N ILE A 178 0.03 -15.99 9.08
CA ILE A 178 -1.37 -15.91 9.53
C ILE A 178 -2.20 -17.01 8.88
N SER A 179 -2.03 -17.27 7.59
CA SER A 179 -2.81 -18.31 6.90
C SER A 179 -2.50 -19.73 7.35
N GLN A 180 -1.30 -19.95 7.88
CA GLN A 180 -0.84 -21.23 8.44
C GLN A 180 -0.99 -21.32 9.97
N ALA A 181 -1.43 -20.25 10.63
CA ALA A 181 -1.55 -20.21 12.08
C ALA A 181 -2.71 -21.09 12.57
N CYS A 182 -2.55 -21.70 13.74
CA CYS A 182 -3.60 -22.44 14.42
C CYS A 182 -4.58 -21.49 15.14
N VAL A 183 -5.23 -20.61 14.37
CA VAL A 183 -6.24 -19.66 14.86
C VAL A 183 -7.60 -19.96 14.21
N PRO A 184 -8.71 -19.67 14.89
CA PRO A 184 -10.05 -19.95 14.34
C PRO A 184 -10.43 -19.04 13.16
N ASP A 185 -9.75 -17.91 13.01
CA ASP A 185 -10.17 -16.78 12.17
C ASP A 185 -9.06 -16.24 11.23
N PRO A 186 -8.31 -17.07 10.49
CA PRO A 186 -7.18 -16.61 9.68
C PRO A 186 -7.61 -15.64 8.56
N ASP A 187 -8.72 -15.92 7.87
CA ASP A 187 -9.24 -15.03 6.82
C ASP A 187 -9.65 -13.65 7.36
N GLU A 188 -10.19 -13.61 8.59
CA GLU A 188 -10.59 -12.35 9.21
C GLU A 188 -9.35 -11.51 9.59
N ARG A 189 -8.31 -12.15 10.13
CA ARG A 189 -7.03 -11.50 10.40
C ARG A 189 -6.36 -10.98 9.15
N LEU A 190 -6.38 -11.75 8.05
CA LEU A 190 -5.85 -11.31 6.76
C LEU A 190 -6.62 -10.11 6.21
N HIS A 191 -7.95 -10.12 6.34
CA HIS A 191 -8.80 -8.99 5.95
C HIS A 191 -8.48 -7.74 6.78
N GLN A 192 -8.35 -7.86 8.10
CA GLN A 192 -7.99 -6.74 9.00
C GLN A 192 -6.58 -6.22 8.72
N LEU A 193 -5.61 -7.11 8.50
CA LEU A 193 -4.25 -6.75 8.10
C LEU A 193 -4.25 -5.91 6.82
N LEU A 194 -4.97 -6.34 5.78
CA LEU A 194 -5.06 -5.58 4.54
C LEU A 194 -5.75 -4.23 4.75
N THR A 195 -6.85 -4.21 5.52
CA THR A 195 -7.60 -2.99 5.83
C THR A 195 -6.69 -1.96 6.54
N ASP A 196 -5.96 -2.37 7.57
CA ASP A 196 -5.06 -1.49 8.32
C ASP A 196 -3.86 -1.04 7.47
N ALA A 197 -3.34 -1.89 6.58
CA ALA A 197 -2.29 -1.49 5.64
C ALA A 197 -2.79 -0.44 4.64
N ILE A 198 -4.04 -0.55 4.19
CA ILE A 198 -4.69 0.45 3.33
C ILE A 198 -4.86 1.78 4.08
N GLU A 199 -5.38 1.74 5.31
CA GLU A 199 -5.56 2.96 6.12
C GLU A 199 -4.22 3.62 6.46
N GLU A 200 -3.17 2.85 6.74
CA GLU A 200 -1.83 3.40 6.91
C GLU A 200 -1.38 4.10 5.61
N CYS A 201 -1.52 3.47 4.44
CA CYS A 201 -1.20 4.14 3.18
C CYS A 201 -2.01 5.43 2.98
N LYS A 202 -3.30 5.46 3.32
CA LYS A 202 -4.14 6.66 3.21
C LYS A 202 -3.66 7.79 4.11
N ALA A 203 -3.25 7.47 5.34
CA ALA A 203 -2.75 8.45 6.30
C ALA A 203 -1.45 9.15 5.84
N TRP A 204 -0.73 8.55 4.90
CA TRP A 204 0.52 9.07 4.34
C TRP A 204 0.37 9.64 2.93
N MET A 205 -0.85 9.68 2.37
CA MET A 205 -1.10 10.41 1.14
C MET A 205 -0.91 11.92 1.37
N PRO A 206 -0.35 12.65 0.39
CA PRO A 206 -0.31 14.09 0.47
C PRO A 206 -1.73 14.66 0.55
N GLU A 207 -1.92 15.70 1.34
CA GLU A 207 -3.18 16.43 1.41
C GLU A 207 -3.64 16.81 -0.01
N PRO A 208 -4.93 16.62 -0.36
CA PRO A 208 -5.43 17.01 -1.66
C PRO A 208 -5.14 18.49 -1.89
N THR A 209 -4.27 18.78 -2.86
CA THR A 209 -4.00 20.16 -3.26
C THR A 209 -5.20 20.66 -4.04
N PHE A 210 -6.18 21.23 -3.32
CA PHE A 210 -7.27 21.96 -3.96
C PHE A 210 -6.68 23.21 -4.61
N ARG A 211 -6.52 23.18 -5.93
CA ARG A 211 -6.20 24.38 -6.71
C ARG A 211 -7.53 25.07 -7.03
N PRO A 212 -7.89 26.20 -6.40
CA PRO A 212 -9.08 26.94 -6.79
C PRO A 212 -8.94 27.31 -8.26
N THR A 213 -9.93 26.93 -9.06
CA THR A 213 -10.06 27.37 -10.44
C THR A 213 -10.20 28.89 -10.38
N LEU A 214 -9.15 29.63 -10.75
CA LEU A 214 -9.27 31.06 -10.98
C LEU A 214 -10.31 31.22 -12.10
N ALA A 215 -11.49 31.71 -11.74
CA ALA A 215 -12.49 32.11 -12.72
C ALA A 215 -11.82 33.16 -13.63
N GLU A 216 -11.69 32.83 -14.92
CA GLU A 216 -11.21 33.78 -15.92
C GLU A 216 -12.13 35.02 -15.87
N ALA A 217 -11.54 36.16 -15.52
CA ALA A 217 -12.24 37.43 -15.56
C ALA A 217 -12.68 37.71 -17.00
N PRO A 218 -13.90 38.20 -17.23
CA PRO A 218 -14.38 38.47 -18.58
C PRO A 218 -13.51 39.54 -19.24
N ALA A 219 -13.03 39.26 -20.45
CA ALA A 219 -12.26 40.19 -21.26
C ALA A 219 -13.09 41.45 -21.55
N THR A 220 -12.62 42.60 -21.06
CA THR A 220 -13.12 43.92 -21.47
C THR A 220 -12.76 44.16 -22.93
N ASP A 221 -13.77 44.15 -23.79
CA ASP A 221 -13.68 44.60 -25.19
C ASP A 221 -13.43 46.12 -25.23
N ALA A 222 -12.22 46.49 -25.63
CA ALA A 222 -11.83 47.86 -25.92
C ALA A 222 -11.61 48.01 -27.44
N SER A 223 -12.70 48.01 -28.21
CA SER A 223 -12.69 48.41 -29.61
C SER A 223 -13.45 49.73 -29.81
N ALA A 224 -12.80 50.84 -29.46
CA ALA A 224 -13.27 52.18 -29.82
C ALA A 224 -12.17 52.98 -30.53
N ARG A 225 -12.40 53.16 -31.84
CA ARG A 225 -11.95 54.25 -32.72
C ARG A 225 -10.47 54.28 -33.10
N PHE A 226 -10.19 54.09 -34.39
CA PHE A 226 -9.51 55.07 -35.26
C PHE A 226 -9.76 54.67 -36.72
N GLY A 227 -10.39 55.56 -37.47
CA GLY A 227 -10.69 55.40 -38.89
C GLY A 227 -10.82 56.76 -39.55
N GLU A 228 -9.69 57.45 -39.71
CA GLU A 228 -9.55 58.63 -40.55
C GLU A 228 -8.66 58.29 -41.76
N SER A 229 -9.04 58.87 -42.91
CA SER A 229 -8.30 59.08 -44.18
C SER A 229 -9.05 58.44 -45.36
N GLN A 230 -9.94 59.17 -46.03
CA GLN A 230 -9.70 60.06 -47.18
C GLN A 230 -9.23 59.37 -48.47
N VAL A 231 -9.78 59.88 -49.59
CA VAL A 231 -9.33 59.91 -51.01
C VAL A 231 -10.44 59.35 -51.92
N ARG A 232 -10.89 59.92 -53.06
CA ARG A 232 -10.86 61.24 -53.72
C ARG A 232 -11.57 61.05 -55.10
N VAL A 233 -12.37 62.03 -55.53
CA VAL A 233 -12.70 62.50 -56.92
C VAL A 233 -13.27 61.56 -58.02
N HIS A 234 -14.42 61.94 -58.61
CA HIS A 234 -14.61 62.45 -60.01
C HIS A 234 -16.04 62.21 -60.54
N GLY A 235 -16.56 63.20 -61.28
CA GLY A 235 -17.60 63.03 -62.31
C GLY A 235 -18.97 63.54 -61.93
#